data_AF-A0AAI8DKF1-F1
#
_entry.id   AF-A0AAI8DKF1-F1
#
_cell.length_a   1.000
_cell.length_b   1.000
_cell.length_c   1.000
_cell.angle_alpha   90.00
_cell.angle_beta   90.00
_cell.angle_gamma   90.00
#
_symmetry.space_group_name_H-M   'P 1'
#
loop_
_entity.id
_entity.type
_entity.pdbx_description
1 polymer ?
#
loop_
_entity_poly.entity_id
_entity_poly.type
_entity_poly.pdbx_seq_one_letter_code
_entity_poly.pdbx_strand_id
1 'polypeptide(L)'
;MNNSIFDYENDEYFALLNWQYHHSNNNPINTMAESYYETVKITMNHLIKNIRSNVIRDRMIFPILFNFNHYIELKLKSCLVYLSLKNEKHSNEINIIIKEVMGSNNKGNKVYKYPNTHDLSKILTILIKSIEQTNIFENQYNVSDKLKSTTEYINDLYTHKIIKKSANLDLFRFPLNFNQDNQKYVETFGNFTDKKNVGISIEKLRNKIIDISKELESLSEFLNIDNN
;
A
#
# COMPACT_ATOMS: atom_id res chain seq x y z
N MET A 1 39.67 3.87 8.86
CA MET A 1 38.47 3.39 9.57
C MET A 1 37.48 2.94 8.51
N ASN A 2 36.97 1.71 8.64
CA ASN A 2 35.95 1.21 7.75
C ASN A 2 34.62 1.84 8.20
N ASN A 3 34.06 2.75 7.40
CA ASN A 3 32.82 3.48 7.71
C ASN A 3 31.60 2.82 7.06
N SER A 4 31.71 1.53 6.72
CA SER A 4 30.63 0.77 6.14
C SER A 4 29.51 0.57 7.16
N ILE A 5 28.28 0.92 6.79
CA ILE A 5 27.09 0.65 7.61
C ILE A 5 26.69 -0.84 7.63
N PHE A 6 27.40 -1.70 6.89
CA PHE A 6 27.16 -3.14 6.79
C PHE A 6 28.18 -3.97 7.57
N ASP A 7 29.24 -3.34 8.07
CA ASP A 7 30.24 -3.99 8.91
C ASP A 7 29.92 -3.62 10.36
N TYR A 8 29.38 -4.58 11.13
CA TYR A 8 28.98 -4.38 12.51
C TYR A 8 29.87 -5.19 13.47
N GLU A 9 30.19 -4.60 14.62
CA GLU A 9 30.95 -5.27 15.67
C GLU A 9 30.01 -6.01 16.65
N ASN A 10 30.53 -6.99 17.38
CA ASN A 10 29.73 -7.87 18.27
C ASN A 10 28.97 -7.11 19.39
N ASP A 11 29.40 -5.89 19.73
CA ASP A 11 28.80 -5.08 20.79
C ASP A 11 27.90 -3.94 20.27
N GLU A 12 27.67 -3.86 18.96
CA GLU A 12 26.79 -2.85 18.36
C GLU A 12 25.33 -3.31 18.31
N TYR A 13 24.39 -2.37 18.48
CA TYR A 13 22.99 -2.61 18.16
C TYR A 13 22.80 -2.64 16.65
N PHE A 14 22.82 -3.84 16.06
CA PHE A 14 22.54 -4.05 14.63
C PHE A 14 21.15 -4.65 14.41
N ALA A 15 20.64 -4.50 13.18
CA ALA A 15 19.41 -5.15 12.73
C ALA A 15 19.71 -6.00 11.49
N LEU A 16 19.21 -7.24 11.49
CA LEU A 16 19.38 -8.14 10.35
C LEU A 16 18.34 -7.82 9.27
N LEU A 17 18.78 -7.67 8.02
CA LEU A 17 17.91 -7.49 6.85
C LEU A 17 17.28 -8.83 6.39
N ASN A 18 16.80 -9.64 7.35
CA ASN A 18 16.35 -11.02 7.14
C ASN A 18 14.96 -11.16 6.51
N TRP A 19 14.36 -10.08 6.01
CA TRP A 19 13.11 -10.14 5.25
C TRP A 19 13.23 -10.99 3.98
N GLN A 20 14.46 -11.25 3.52
CA GLN A 20 14.78 -12.15 2.40
C GLN A 20 14.94 -13.63 2.81
N TYR A 21 15.10 -13.95 4.11
CA TYR A 21 15.66 -15.22 4.57
C TYR A 21 14.72 -16.19 5.30
N HIS A 22 13.40 -15.94 5.38
CA HIS A 22 12.48 -16.94 5.95
C HIS A 22 11.92 -17.92 4.89
N HIS A 23 12.33 -19.19 5.00
CA HIS A 23 11.87 -20.35 4.23
C HIS A 23 10.76 -21.16 4.92
N SER A 24 10.23 -20.70 6.06
CA SER A 24 9.23 -21.44 6.85
C SER A 24 7.93 -20.64 6.96
N ASN A 25 6.91 -21.02 6.18
CA ASN A 25 5.46 -20.73 6.29
C ASN A 25 4.95 -19.30 6.56
N ASN A 26 5.79 -18.34 6.91
CA ASN A 26 5.46 -16.93 7.07
C ASN A 26 5.69 -16.22 5.75
N ASN A 27 4.64 -15.58 5.24
CA ASN A 27 4.67 -14.81 4.02
C ASN A 27 5.56 -13.56 4.23
N PRO A 28 6.78 -13.48 3.68
CA PRO A 28 7.71 -12.37 3.98
C PRO A 28 7.15 -11.01 3.54
N ILE A 29 6.27 -11.02 2.54
CA ILE A 29 5.54 -9.83 2.07
C ILE A 29 4.64 -9.28 3.18
N ASN A 30 4.03 -10.16 3.99
CA ASN A 30 3.20 -9.76 5.11
C ASN A 30 3.99 -8.99 6.18
N THR A 31 5.14 -9.54 6.59
CA THR A 31 6.05 -8.91 7.56
C THR A 31 6.55 -7.55 7.07
N MET A 32 6.87 -7.45 5.77
CA MET A 32 7.22 -6.15 5.18
C MET A 32 6.04 -5.18 5.23
N ALA A 33 4.83 -5.63 4.92
CA ALA A 33 3.63 -4.79 4.99
C ALA A 33 3.45 -4.24 6.42
N GLU A 34 3.55 -5.08 7.44
CA GLU A 34 3.45 -4.68 8.84
C GLU A 34 4.50 -3.62 9.22
N SER A 35 5.72 -3.74 8.71
CA SER A 35 6.79 -2.75 8.93
C SER A 35 6.44 -1.37 8.34
N TYR A 36 5.85 -1.34 7.14
CA TYR A 36 5.33 -0.10 6.54
C TYR A 36 4.17 0.48 7.38
N TYR A 37 3.28 -0.36 7.90
CA TYR A 37 2.18 0.09 8.75
C TYR A 37 2.65 0.66 10.10
N GLU A 38 3.64 0.04 10.75
CA GLU A 38 4.26 0.59 11.96
C GLU A 38 4.84 1.98 11.70
N THR A 39 5.51 2.15 10.55
CA THR A 39 6.04 3.45 10.14
C THR A 39 4.91 4.48 9.96
N VAL A 40 3.79 4.09 9.34
CA VAL A 40 2.58 4.94 9.21
C VAL A 40 2.04 5.32 10.59
N LYS A 41 1.93 4.38 11.53
CA LYS A 41 1.43 4.67 12.89
C LYS A 41 2.33 5.66 13.62
N ILE A 42 3.65 5.43 13.62
CA ILE A 42 4.62 6.30 14.29
C ILE A 42 4.57 7.71 13.69
N THR A 43 4.62 7.81 12.37
CA THR A 43 4.64 9.10 11.67
C THR A 43 3.31 9.84 11.79
N MET A 44 2.17 9.15 11.73
CA MET A 44 0.85 9.73 11.94
C MET A 44 0.67 10.23 13.38
N ASN A 45 1.11 9.46 14.39
CA ASN A 45 1.07 9.88 15.79
C ASN A 45 1.93 11.14 16.02
N HIS A 46 3.12 11.20 15.43
CA HIS A 46 3.96 12.39 15.48
C HIS A 46 3.28 13.61 14.82
N LEU A 47 2.64 13.41 13.65
CA LEU A 47 1.89 14.45 12.96
C LEU A 47 0.73 14.98 13.81
N ILE A 48 -0.07 14.09 14.41
CA ILE A 48 -1.22 14.46 15.25
C ILE A 48 -0.76 15.26 16.47
N LYS A 49 0.31 14.82 17.14
CA LYS A 49 0.89 15.53 18.29
C LYS A 49 1.33 16.95 17.94
N ASN A 50 1.70 17.18 16.69
CA ASN A 50 2.23 18.45 16.19
C ASN A 50 1.31 19.13 15.16
N ILE A 51 0.01 18.84 15.20
CA ILE A 51 -0.95 19.22 14.14
C ILE A 51 -1.00 20.73 13.85
N ARG A 52 -0.71 21.57 14.85
CA ARG A 52 -0.71 23.04 14.71
C ARG A 52 0.44 23.56 13.83
N SER A 53 1.50 22.79 13.62
CA SER A 53 2.63 23.19 12.77
C SER A 53 2.34 22.90 11.30
N ASN A 54 2.11 23.96 10.52
CA ASN A 54 1.96 23.87 9.07
C ASN A 54 3.18 23.19 8.41
N VAL A 55 4.39 23.43 8.91
CA VAL A 55 5.62 22.83 8.39
C VAL A 55 5.63 21.32 8.61
N ILE A 56 5.22 20.86 9.80
CA ILE A 56 5.17 19.43 10.11
C ILE A 56 4.08 18.75 9.28
N ARG A 57 2.89 19.36 9.12
CA ARG A 57 1.83 18.78 8.30
C ARG A 57 2.30 18.47 6.88
N ASP A 58 2.96 19.43 6.24
CA ASP A 58 3.38 19.27 4.84
C ASP A 58 4.60 18.35 4.68
N ARG A 59 5.49 18.28 5.68
CA ARG A 59 6.62 17.33 5.67
C ARG A 59 6.18 15.89 5.89
N MET A 60 5.16 15.68 6.71
CA MET A 60 4.76 14.34 7.15
C MET A 60 3.70 13.70 6.26
N ILE A 61 2.85 14.49 5.59
CA ILE A 61 1.73 13.95 4.82
C ILE A 61 2.19 13.02 3.69
N PHE A 62 3.25 13.39 2.97
CA PHE A 62 3.76 12.56 1.87
C PHE A 62 4.37 11.25 2.37
N PRO A 63 5.31 11.23 3.35
CA PRO A 63 5.79 9.98 3.93
C PRO A 63 4.69 9.08 4.46
N ILE A 64 3.66 9.63 5.11
CA ILE A 64 2.52 8.85 5.61
C ILE A 64 1.79 8.16 4.46
N LEU A 65 1.42 8.90 3.42
CA LEU A 65 0.71 8.33 2.26
C LEU A 65 1.56 7.32 1.51
N PHE A 66 2.86 7.61 1.34
CA PHE A 66 3.79 6.72 0.67
C PHE A 66 3.89 5.37 1.38
N ASN A 67 4.16 5.39 2.69
CA ASN A 67 4.26 4.16 3.48
C ASN A 67 2.91 3.44 3.57
N PHE A 68 1.80 4.17 3.64
CA PHE A 68 0.47 3.56 3.70
C PHE A 68 0.07 2.88 2.39
N ASN A 69 0.41 3.48 1.25
CA ASN A 69 0.21 2.84 -0.05
C ASN A 69 1.03 1.54 -0.18
N HIS A 70 2.28 1.54 0.29
CA HIS A 70 3.12 0.33 0.30
C HIS A 70 2.58 -0.75 1.24
N TYR A 71 2.07 -0.35 2.42
CA TYR A 71 1.37 -1.28 3.30
C TYR A 71 0.19 -1.96 2.59
N ILE A 72 -0.70 -1.19 1.96
CA ILE A 72 -1.85 -1.73 1.21
C ILE A 72 -1.37 -2.65 0.09
N GLU A 73 -0.39 -2.21 -0.72
CA GLU A 73 0.17 -3.00 -1.81
C GLU A 73 0.64 -4.38 -1.34
N LEU A 74 1.46 -4.39 -0.30
CA LEU A 74 2.08 -5.59 0.23
C LEU A 74 1.04 -6.48 0.92
N LYS A 75 0.09 -5.92 1.67
CA LYS A 75 -0.99 -6.72 2.27
C LYS A 75 -1.88 -7.38 1.21
N LEU A 76 -2.26 -6.66 0.16
CA LEU A 76 -3.05 -7.25 -0.94
C LEU A 76 -2.27 -8.36 -1.68
N LYS A 77 -0.99 -8.12 -1.98
CA LYS A 77 -0.09 -9.15 -2.57
C LYS A 77 0.09 -10.35 -1.64
N SER A 78 0.18 -10.10 -0.34
CA SER A 78 0.28 -11.14 0.67
C SER A 78 -0.99 -12.01 0.68
N CYS A 79 -2.18 -11.41 0.62
CA CYS A 79 -3.45 -12.13 0.50
C CYS A 79 -3.50 -13.00 -0.76
N LEU A 80 -3.03 -12.49 -1.91
CA LEU A 80 -2.91 -13.28 -3.15
C LEU A 80 -1.98 -14.48 -2.99
N VAL A 81 -0.84 -14.30 -2.31
CA VAL A 81 0.07 -15.41 -2.01
C VAL A 81 -0.63 -16.45 -1.14
N TYR A 82 -1.32 -16.04 -0.06
CA TYR A 82 -2.06 -16.97 0.79
C TYR A 82 -3.12 -17.74 0.00
N LEU A 83 -3.90 -17.06 -0.84
CA LEU A 83 -4.86 -17.70 -1.75
C LEU A 83 -4.20 -18.72 -2.68
N SER A 84 -3.05 -18.37 -3.28
CA SER A 84 -2.32 -19.25 -4.19
C SER A 84 -1.74 -20.50 -3.51
N LEU A 85 -1.47 -20.43 -2.21
CA LEU A 85 -0.90 -21.54 -1.44
C LEU A 85 -1.95 -22.55 -0.97
N LYS A 86 -3.24 -22.21 -1.00
CA LYS A 86 -4.32 -23.09 -0.53
C LYS A 86 -4.51 -24.32 -1.42
N ASN A 87 -4.37 -24.19 -2.74
CA ASN A 87 -4.46 -25.30 -3.70
C ASN A 87 -3.80 -24.91 -5.04
N GLU A 88 -3.14 -25.88 -5.70
CA GLU A 88 -2.60 -25.72 -7.06
C GLU A 88 -3.65 -25.26 -8.08
N LYS A 89 -4.91 -25.71 -7.96
CA LYS A 89 -6.01 -25.24 -8.81
C LYS A 89 -6.21 -23.72 -8.69
N HIS A 90 -6.21 -23.18 -7.47
CA HIS A 90 -6.34 -21.74 -7.22
C HIS A 90 -5.15 -20.97 -7.80
N SER A 91 -3.93 -21.51 -7.66
CA SER A 91 -2.72 -20.90 -8.24
C SER A 91 -2.85 -20.70 -9.76
N ASN A 92 -3.41 -21.68 -10.49
CA ASN A 92 -3.64 -21.57 -11.93
C ASN A 92 -4.72 -20.53 -12.27
N GLU A 93 -5.83 -20.51 -11.53
CA GLU A 93 -6.92 -19.55 -11.72
C GLU A 93 -6.43 -18.11 -11.47
N ILE A 94 -5.72 -17.88 -10.37
CA ILE A 94 -5.11 -16.58 -10.03
C ILE A 94 -4.15 -16.13 -11.13
N ASN A 95 -3.33 -17.05 -11.67
CA ASN A 95 -2.38 -16.72 -12.73
C ASN A 95 -3.09 -16.28 -14.03
N ILE A 96 -4.23 -16.89 -14.36
CA ILE A 96 -5.07 -16.47 -15.51
C ILE A 96 -5.60 -15.05 -15.28
N ILE A 97 -6.14 -14.77 -14.09
CA ILE A 97 -6.68 -13.45 -13.72
C ILE A 97 -5.57 -12.38 -13.77
N ILE A 98 -4.37 -12.68 -13.25
CA ILE A 98 -3.22 -11.79 -13.32
C ILE A 98 -2.91 -11.45 -14.79
N LYS A 99 -2.84 -12.45 -15.67
CA LYS A 99 -2.53 -12.23 -17.10
C LYS A 99 -3.59 -11.37 -17.79
N GLU A 100 -4.87 -11.64 -17.51
CA GLU A 100 -6.01 -10.88 -18.03
C GLU A 100 -5.94 -9.40 -17.62
N VAL A 101 -5.88 -9.12 -16.31
CA VAL A 101 -5.88 -7.74 -15.78
C VAL A 101 -4.61 -6.97 -16.19
N MET A 102 -3.48 -7.67 -16.32
CA MET A 102 -2.22 -7.05 -16.75
C MET A 102 -2.11 -6.86 -18.27
N GLY A 103 -3.07 -7.35 -19.07
CA GLY A 103 -3.02 -7.28 -20.55
C GLY A 103 -1.82 -8.01 -21.14
N SER A 104 -1.30 -9.02 -20.44
CA SER A 104 -0.08 -9.71 -20.84
C SER A 104 -0.38 -10.86 -21.79
N ASN A 105 -0.15 -10.67 -23.09
CA ASN A 105 -0.25 -11.70 -24.14
C ASN A 105 0.89 -12.74 -24.10
N ASN A 106 1.67 -12.81 -23.02
CA ASN A 106 2.90 -13.58 -22.99
C ASN A 106 2.61 -15.10 -22.95
N LYS A 107 3.08 -15.78 -24.01
CA LYS A 107 3.10 -17.25 -24.22
C LYS A 107 4.00 -18.02 -23.22
N GLY A 108 4.36 -17.42 -22.08
CA GLY A 108 5.22 -18.02 -21.08
C GLY A 108 4.43 -18.81 -20.02
N ASN A 109 4.94 -20.00 -19.68
CA ASN A 109 4.44 -20.84 -18.58
C ASN A 109 4.84 -20.33 -17.18
N LYS A 110 5.24 -19.06 -17.03
CA LYS A 110 5.62 -18.52 -15.73
C LYS A 110 4.35 -18.39 -14.87
N VAL A 111 4.35 -19.06 -13.72
CA VAL A 111 3.29 -18.97 -12.72
C VAL A 111 3.60 -17.79 -11.79
N TYR A 112 2.69 -16.82 -11.73
CA TYR A 112 2.80 -15.69 -10.83
C TYR A 112 1.90 -15.91 -9.61
N LYS A 113 2.46 -15.86 -8.39
CA LYS A 113 1.67 -15.90 -7.14
C LYS A 113 0.99 -14.56 -6.83
N TYR A 114 1.46 -13.46 -7.44
CA TYR A 114 0.93 -12.10 -7.32
C TYR A 114 1.42 -11.25 -8.50
N PRO A 115 0.75 -10.12 -8.83
CA PRO A 115 1.12 -9.29 -9.96
C PRO A 115 2.40 -8.46 -9.72
N ASN A 116 3.25 -8.35 -10.73
CA ASN A 116 4.42 -7.47 -10.73
C ASN A 116 4.03 -6.03 -11.11
N THR A 117 3.30 -5.35 -10.23
CA THR A 117 2.88 -3.96 -10.40
C THR A 117 2.78 -3.27 -9.05
N HIS A 118 2.82 -1.94 -9.05
CA HIS A 118 2.53 -1.07 -7.90
C HIS A 118 1.12 -0.44 -8.00
N ASP A 119 0.37 -0.78 -9.05
CA ASP A 119 -0.97 -0.25 -9.28
C ASP A 119 -1.98 -0.91 -8.34
N LEU A 120 -2.28 -0.24 -7.21
CA LEU A 120 -3.20 -0.71 -6.18
C LEU A 120 -4.57 -1.10 -6.76
N SER A 121 -5.08 -0.35 -7.74
CA SER A 121 -6.35 -0.64 -8.39
C SER A 121 -6.33 -1.99 -9.11
N LYS A 122 -5.24 -2.30 -9.83
CA LYS A 122 -5.08 -3.61 -10.49
C LYS A 122 -4.91 -4.73 -9.47
N ILE A 123 -4.10 -4.52 -8.44
CA ILE A 123 -3.85 -5.54 -7.41
C ILE A 123 -5.17 -5.88 -6.68
N LEU A 124 -5.94 -4.87 -6.28
CA LEU A 124 -7.25 -5.06 -5.65
C LEU A 124 -8.22 -5.79 -6.60
N THR A 125 -8.27 -5.40 -7.87
CA THR A 125 -9.13 -6.07 -8.88
C THR A 125 -8.77 -7.54 -9.02
N ILE A 126 -7.48 -7.87 -9.07
CA ILE A 126 -7.00 -9.25 -9.14
C ILE A 126 -7.42 -10.02 -7.88
N LEU A 127 -7.27 -9.43 -6.68
CA LEU A 127 -7.65 -10.07 -5.43
C LEU A 127 -9.15 -10.36 -5.35
N ILE A 128 -10.00 -9.38 -5.66
CA ILE A 128 -11.45 -9.54 -5.66
C ILE A 128 -11.86 -10.67 -6.63
N LYS A 129 -11.42 -10.59 -7.89
CA LYS A 129 -11.70 -11.63 -8.89
C LYS A 129 -11.18 -13.00 -8.45
N SER A 130 -10.00 -13.06 -7.82
CA SER A 130 -9.41 -14.31 -7.35
C SER A 130 -10.24 -14.95 -6.25
N ILE A 131 -10.72 -14.16 -5.29
CA ILE A 131 -11.58 -14.67 -4.22
C ILE A 131 -12.90 -15.18 -4.79
N GLU A 132 -13.52 -14.42 -5.69
CA GLU A 132 -14.79 -14.80 -6.35
C GLU A 132 -14.63 -16.09 -7.17
N GLN A 133 -13.56 -16.19 -7.95
CA GLN A 133 -13.30 -17.34 -8.83
C GLN A 133 -12.95 -18.61 -8.05
N THR A 134 -12.16 -18.47 -6.97
CA THR A 134 -11.75 -19.62 -6.14
C THR A 134 -12.87 -20.08 -5.20
N ASN A 135 -13.89 -19.24 -4.98
CA ASN A 135 -15.00 -19.49 -4.06
C ASN A 135 -14.53 -19.91 -2.65
N ILE A 136 -13.36 -19.41 -2.22
CA ILE A 136 -12.68 -19.91 -1.02
C ILE A 136 -13.45 -19.60 0.27
N PHE A 137 -14.29 -18.57 0.25
CA PHE A 137 -15.08 -18.15 1.40
C PHE A 137 -16.55 -18.56 1.32
N GLU A 138 -16.94 -19.37 0.33
CA GLU A 138 -18.33 -19.69 0.05
C GLU A 138 -19.21 -18.41 0.04
N ASN A 139 -20.47 -18.50 0.49
CA ASN A 139 -21.36 -17.34 0.66
C ASN A 139 -21.10 -16.54 1.95
N GLN A 140 -20.03 -16.83 2.70
CA GLN A 140 -19.82 -16.27 4.04
C GLN A 140 -19.05 -14.94 4.02
N TYR A 141 -18.43 -14.59 2.90
CA TYR A 141 -17.58 -13.41 2.79
C TYR A 141 -17.90 -12.62 1.52
N ASN A 142 -18.75 -11.60 1.64
CA ASN A 142 -18.92 -10.61 0.58
C ASN A 142 -17.68 -9.70 0.55
N VAL A 143 -16.74 -10.03 -0.34
CA VAL A 143 -15.46 -9.31 -0.49
C VAL A 143 -15.67 -7.83 -0.75
N SER A 144 -16.68 -7.47 -1.55
CA SER A 144 -16.97 -6.08 -1.89
C SER A 144 -17.36 -5.27 -0.65
N ASP A 145 -18.11 -5.86 0.27
CA ASP A 145 -18.45 -5.21 1.55
C ASP A 145 -17.26 -5.17 2.51
N LYS A 146 -16.46 -6.24 2.54
CA LYS A 146 -15.33 -6.40 3.46
C LYS A 146 -14.11 -5.55 3.08
N LEU A 147 -13.98 -5.16 1.80
CA LEU A 147 -12.91 -4.29 1.30
C LEU A 147 -13.43 -2.91 0.89
N LYS A 148 -14.57 -2.48 1.45
CA LYS A 148 -15.21 -1.22 1.08
C LYS A 148 -14.31 -0.02 1.33
N SER A 149 -13.72 0.11 2.52
CA SER A 149 -12.87 1.25 2.87
C SER A 149 -11.61 1.28 2.01
N THR A 150 -11.04 0.09 1.75
CA THR A 150 -9.90 -0.09 0.85
C THR A 150 -10.22 0.35 -0.58
N THR A 151 -11.38 -0.07 -1.09
CA THR A 151 -11.87 0.29 -2.43
C THR A 151 -12.12 1.78 -2.55
N GLU A 152 -12.80 2.38 -1.57
CA GLU A 152 -13.05 3.82 -1.53
C GLU A 152 -11.74 4.62 -1.51
N TYR A 153 -10.76 4.23 -0.70
CA TYR A 153 -9.47 4.92 -0.65
C TYR A 153 -8.68 4.82 -1.95
N ILE A 154 -8.63 3.64 -2.57
CA ILE A 154 -7.97 3.47 -3.87
C ILE A 154 -8.71 4.31 -4.93
N ASN A 155 -10.04 4.34 -4.91
CA ASN A 155 -10.79 5.21 -5.82
C ASN A 155 -10.46 6.70 -5.57
N ASP A 156 -10.46 7.16 -4.32
CA ASP A 156 -10.08 8.53 -3.96
C ASP A 156 -8.66 8.87 -4.50
N LEU A 157 -7.68 7.99 -4.28
CA LEU A 157 -6.31 8.16 -4.76
C LEU A 157 -6.25 8.34 -6.29
N TYR A 158 -7.06 7.58 -7.04
CA TYR A 158 -7.04 7.57 -8.51
C TYR A 158 -8.02 8.59 -9.14
N THR A 159 -8.95 9.18 -8.40
CA THR A 159 -9.80 10.28 -8.92
C THR A 159 -8.98 11.57 -9.11
N HIS A 160 -7.94 11.77 -8.29
CA HIS A 160 -7.07 12.94 -8.40
C HIS A 160 -5.96 12.72 -9.44
N LYS A 161 -6.14 13.32 -10.64
CA LYS A 161 -5.17 13.25 -11.76
C LYS A 161 -3.72 13.63 -11.39
N ILE A 162 -3.53 14.45 -10.36
CA ILE A 162 -2.20 14.86 -9.88
C ILE A 162 -1.37 13.65 -9.41
N ILE A 163 -2.02 12.65 -8.82
CA ILE A 163 -1.36 11.40 -8.39
C ILE A 163 -1.08 10.49 -9.61
N LYS A 164 -1.86 10.62 -10.70
CA LYS A 164 -1.73 9.81 -11.92
C LYS A 164 -0.69 10.30 -12.93
N LYS A 165 -0.31 11.58 -12.93
CA LYS A 165 0.40 12.22 -14.07
C LYS A 165 1.75 12.86 -13.76
N SER A 166 2.16 12.96 -12.50
CA SER A 166 3.36 13.72 -12.20
C SER A 166 4.61 12.87 -12.41
N ALA A 167 5.27 13.04 -13.57
CA ALA A 167 6.62 12.53 -13.81
C ALA A 167 7.66 13.17 -12.88
N ASN A 168 7.31 14.32 -12.27
CA ASN A 168 8.13 15.05 -11.32
C ASN A 168 7.50 14.97 -9.92
N LEU A 169 8.30 14.68 -8.90
CA LEU A 169 7.90 14.74 -7.49
C LEU A 169 7.73 16.22 -7.05
N ASP A 170 6.82 16.95 -7.67
CA ASP A 170 6.50 18.32 -7.27
C ASP A 170 5.64 18.28 -6.01
N LEU A 171 6.30 18.21 -4.85
CA LEU A 171 5.64 18.46 -3.58
C LEU A 171 5.21 19.92 -3.57
N PHE A 172 3.94 20.21 -3.26
CA PHE A 172 3.34 21.55 -3.32
C PHE A 172 4.08 22.65 -2.51
N ARG A 173 5.01 22.30 -1.61
CA ARG A 173 5.91 23.24 -0.90
C ARG A 173 7.38 23.16 -1.30
N PHE A 174 7.74 22.19 -2.14
CA PHE A 174 9.11 21.92 -2.57
C PHE A 174 9.06 21.46 -4.04
N PRO A 175 8.75 22.36 -5.00
CA PRO A 175 8.89 22.02 -6.40
C PRO A 175 10.35 21.62 -6.64
N LEU A 176 10.56 20.46 -7.28
CA LEU A 176 11.90 19.99 -7.66
C LEU A 176 12.37 20.64 -8.96
N ASN A 177 11.67 21.67 -9.44
CA ASN A 177 12.05 22.37 -10.65
C ASN A 177 13.30 23.22 -10.42
N PHE A 178 14.31 23.05 -11.27
CA PHE A 178 15.52 23.89 -11.27
C PHE A 178 15.21 25.38 -11.44
N ASN A 179 14.03 25.70 -12.00
CA ASN A 179 13.60 27.07 -12.28
C ASN A 179 13.05 27.80 -11.04
N GLN A 180 12.84 27.11 -9.91
CA GLN A 180 12.23 27.70 -8.69
C GLN A 180 10.94 28.50 -8.97
N ASP A 181 10.19 28.14 -10.01
CA ASP A 181 8.93 28.82 -10.29
C ASP A 181 8.04 28.62 -9.09
N ASN A 182 7.76 29.71 -8.36
CA ASN A 182 6.85 29.74 -7.23
C ASN A 182 5.50 29.17 -7.70
N GLN A 183 5.26 27.89 -7.46
CA GLN A 183 3.90 27.35 -7.50
C GLN A 183 3.16 28.05 -6.37
N LYS A 184 2.52 29.17 -6.72
CA LYS A 184 1.90 30.12 -5.80
C LYS A 184 1.02 29.34 -4.82
N TYR A 185 1.44 29.34 -3.57
CA TYR A 185 0.55 29.09 -2.45
C TYR A 185 -0.60 30.08 -2.61
N VAL A 186 -1.82 29.57 -2.84
CA VAL A 186 -3.01 30.39 -2.64
C VAL A 186 -3.23 30.39 -1.14
N GLU A 187 -2.63 31.37 -0.44
CA GLU A 187 -2.69 31.53 1.02
C GLU A 187 -4.12 31.67 1.56
N THR A 188 -5.08 32.02 0.71
CA THR A 188 -6.47 32.16 1.11
C THR A 188 -7.18 30.81 1.14
N PHE A 189 -7.19 30.20 2.32
CA PHE A 189 -8.06 29.07 2.73
C PHE A 189 -9.58 29.27 2.43
N GLY A 190 -9.99 30.46 1.97
CA GLY A 190 -11.39 30.83 1.75
C GLY A 190 -12.02 30.40 0.42
N ASN A 191 -11.25 30.01 -0.60
CA ASN A 191 -11.80 29.62 -1.91
C ASN A 191 -11.43 28.17 -2.30
N PHE A 192 -12.07 27.20 -1.64
CA PHE A 192 -12.06 25.78 -2.05
C PHE A 192 -12.70 25.53 -3.42
N THR A 193 -13.34 26.54 -4.01
CA THR A 193 -13.89 26.51 -5.36
C THR A 193 -12.81 26.48 -6.44
N ASP A 194 -11.61 27.00 -6.15
CA ASP A 194 -10.45 26.85 -7.02
C ASP A 194 -9.72 25.54 -6.71
N LYS A 195 -10.07 24.48 -7.45
CA LYS A 195 -9.51 23.11 -7.40
C LYS A 195 -8.00 23.00 -7.74
N LYS A 196 -7.20 24.05 -7.54
CA LYS A 196 -5.77 24.08 -7.88
C LYS A 196 -4.89 23.40 -6.84
N ASN A 197 -5.31 23.36 -5.57
CA ASN A 197 -4.58 22.69 -4.49
C ASN A 197 -5.29 21.41 -4.04
N VAL A 198 -4.53 20.31 -3.89
CA VAL A 198 -5.03 19.06 -3.30
C VAL A 198 -4.68 19.05 -1.82
N GLY A 199 -5.68 19.23 -0.96
CA GLY A 199 -5.55 19.10 0.49
C GLY A 199 -6.03 17.75 0.98
N ILE A 200 -5.46 17.26 2.07
CA ILE A 200 -5.89 16.02 2.72
C ILE A 200 -6.26 16.33 4.17
N SER A 201 -7.45 15.86 4.58
CA SER A 201 -7.86 15.92 5.97
C SER A 201 -7.11 14.86 6.77
N ILE A 202 -6.29 15.30 7.73
CA ILE A 202 -5.46 14.40 8.56
C ILE A 202 -6.32 13.47 9.42
N GLU A 203 -7.43 13.98 9.96
CA GLU A 203 -8.37 13.19 10.76
C GLU A 203 -9.05 12.11 9.91
N LYS A 204 -9.56 12.46 8.72
CA LYS A 204 -10.18 11.49 7.81
C LYS A 204 -9.15 10.46 7.32
N LEU A 205 -7.93 10.89 7.03
CA LEU A 205 -6.84 9.99 6.65
C LEU A 205 -6.52 9.00 7.77
N ARG A 206 -6.43 9.47 9.02
CA ARG A 206 -6.20 8.59 10.19
C ARG A 206 -7.29 7.53 10.32
N ASN A 207 -8.56 7.94 10.23
CA ASN A 207 -9.68 6.99 10.33
C ASN A 207 -9.63 5.98 9.17
N LYS A 208 -9.38 6.45 7.95
CA LYS A 208 -9.23 5.57 6.77
C LYS A 208 -8.07 4.58 6.93
N ILE A 209 -6.95 4.99 7.52
CA ILE A 209 -5.83 4.10 7.86
C ILE A 209 -6.28 2.98 8.79
N ILE A 210 -7.00 3.32 9.86
CA ILE A 210 -7.50 2.36 10.85
C ILE A 210 -8.51 1.39 10.23
N ASP A 211 -9.45 1.90 9.43
CA ASP A 211 -10.50 1.09 8.83
C ASP A 211 -9.90 0.10 7.82
N ILE A 212 -9.03 0.58 6.92
CA ILE A 212 -8.34 -0.27 5.94
C ILE A 212 -7.43 -1.29 6.62
N SER A 213 -6.69 -0.91 7.66
CA SER A 213 -5.81 -1.87 8.34
C SER A 213 -6.61 -3.02 8.93
N LYS A 214 -7.75 -2.73 9.56
CA LYS A 214 -8.67 -3.74 10.09
C LYS A 214 -9.27 -4.63 8.99
N GLU A 215 -9.68 -4.05 7.88
CA GLU A 215 -10.20 -4.81 6.72
C GLU A 215 -9.15 -5.81 6.20
N LEU A 216 -7.92 -5.34 5.98
CA LEU A 216 -6.83 -6.15 5.44
C LEU A 216 -6.29 -7.18 6.44
N GLU A 217 -6.24 -6.84 7.74
CA GLU A 217 -5.90 -7.78 8.81
C GLU A 217 -6.96 -8.89 8.89
N SER A 218 -8.24 -8.54 8.94
CA SER A 218 -9.32 -9.52 8.97
C SER A 218 -9.27 -10.45 7.75
N LEU A 219 -9.08 -9.92 6.54
CA LEU A 219 -8.93 -10.76 5.35
C LEU A 219 -7.73 -11.71 5.47
N SER A 220 -6.58 -11.20 5.92
CA SER A 220 -5.37 -12.01 6.09
C SER A 220 -5.55 -13.12 7.14
N GLU A 221 -6.23 -12.84 8.24
CA GLU A 221 -6.55 -13.82 9.28
C GLU A 221 -7.46 -14.91 8.74
N PHE A 222 -8.55 -14.55 8.06
CA PHE A 222 -9.45 -15.50 7.41
C PHE A 222 -8.73 -16.41 6.42
N LEU A 223 -7.81 -15.86 5.61
CA LEU A 223 -7.00 -16.66 4.69
C LEU A 223 -6.00 -17.59 5.40
N ASN A 224 -5.60 -17.28 6.63
CA ASN A 224 -4.62 -18.06 7.38
C ASN A 224 -5.25 -19.16 8.26
N ILE A 225 -6.53 -19.07 8.62
CA ILE A 225 -7.19 -19.98 9.59
C ILE A 225 -7.15 -21.46 9.16
N ASP A 226 -7.19 -21.80 7.86
CA ASP A 226 -7.13 -23.22 7.43
C ASP A 226 -5.72 -23.78 7.17
N ASN A 227 -4.65 -23.14 7.67
CA ASN A 227 -3.28 -23.68 7.59
C ASN A 227 -2.83 -24.41 8.87
N ASN A 228 -3.72 -24.58 9.86
CA ASN A 228 -3.47 -25.32 11.10
C ASN A 228 -4.37 -26.57 11.19
#